data_AF-A0A7L1JJ91-F1
#
_entry.id   AF-A0A7L1JJ91-F1
#
_cell.length_a   1.000
_cell.length_b   1.000
_cell.length_c   1.000
_cell.angle_alpha   90.00
_cell.angle_beta   90.00
_cell.angle_gamma   90.00
#
_symmetry.space_group_name_H-M   'P 1'
#
loop_
_entity.id
_entity.type
_entity.pdbx_description
1 polymer ?
#
loop_
_entity_poly.entity_id
_entity_poly.type
_entity_poly.pdbx_seq_one_letter_code
_entity_poly.pdbx_strand_id
1 'polypeptide(L)'
;AAAAQWAKICSSQPANKIRGCDSHGCGGYNVPRGGRKHRGVDVVCEDGSVVYAPFTGRITRQVRPYGNGNAIDNGVQLSGSGFCVKMFYIKPVKYSGPIEKGEKIGVLLPMQRVYRGIISHVHIQNCDLTDPTPNL
;
A
#
# COMPACT_ATOMS: atom_id res chain seq x y z
N ALA A 1 -2.01 -11.10 22.93
CA ALA A 1 -2.72 -9.89 22.50
C ALA A 1 -3.03 -10.05 21.02
N ALA A 2 -4.31 -10.00 20.61
CA ALA A 2 -4.63 -9.95 19.18
C ALA A 2 -3.95 -8.71 18.58
N ALA A 3 -3.14 -8.88 17.55
CA ALA A 3 -2.58 -7.74 16.83
C ALA A 3 -3.74 -6.87 16.37
N ALA A 4 -3.68 -5.56 16.65
CA ALA A 4 -4.78 -4.67 16.33
C ALA A 4 -4.98 -4.61 14.80
N GLN A 5 -6.16 -5.01 14.35
CA GLN A 5 -6.56 -4.99 12.94
C GLN A 5 -6.34 -3.60 12.33
N TRP A 6 -5.82 -3.53 11.10
CA TRP A 6 -5.64 -2.26 10.39
C TRP A 6 -6.99 -1.65 10.00
N ALA A 7 -7.00 -0.33 9.85
CA ALA A 7 -8.11 0.36 9.22
C ALA A 7 -8.18 0.03 7.73
N LYS A 8 -9.35 0.29 7.16
CA LYS A 8 -9.56 0.25 5.72
C LYS A 8 -8.61 1.22 5.02
N ILE A 9 -7.84 0.71 4.07
CA ILE A 9 -6.80 1.47 3.38
C ILE A 9 -7.36 2.35 2.26
N CYS A 10 -8.41 1.91 1.54
CA CYS A 10 -8.89 2.62 0.36
C CYS A 10 -10.37 3.03 0.47
N SER A 11 -10.69 4.23 -0.02
CA SER A 11 -12.07 4.73 -0.05
C SER A 11 -12.99 3.99 -1.03
N SER A 12 -12.47 3.44 -2.13
CA SER A 12 -13.28 2.74 -3.14
C SER A 12 -13.67 1.31 -2.77
N GLN A 13 -13.20 0.81 -1.61
CA GLN A 13 -13.59 -0.48 -1.09
C GLN A 13 -14.32 -0.32 0.25
N PRO A 14 -15.18 -1.26 0.66
CA PRO A 14 -15.78 -1.27 1.99
C PRO A 14 -14.84 -1.85 3.07
N ALA A 15 -13.86 -2.68 2.67
CA ALA A 15 -12.85 -3.29 3.52
C ALA A 15 -11.55 -3.53 2.75
N ASN A 16 -10.47 -3.96 3.42
CA ASN A 16 -9.22 -4.31 2.76
C ASN A 16 -9.40 -5.58 1.93
N LYS A 17 -9.49 -5.41 0.60
CA LYS A 17 -9.59 -6.52 -0.35
C LYS A 17 -8.25 -6.75 -1.01
N ILE A 18 -7.72 -7.97 -0.91
CA ILE A 18 -6.51 -8.36 -1.63
C ILE A 18 -6.82 -8.47 -3.13
N ARG A 19 -5.98 -7.88 -3.96
CA ARG A 19 -6.05 -8.01 -5.41
C ARG A 19 -5.90 -9.47 -5.82
N GLY A 20 -6.84 -9.94 -6.65
CA GLY A 20 -6.79 -11.25 -7.28
C GLY A 20 -5.71 -11.34 -8.36
N CYS A 21 -5.95 -12.12 -9.41
CA CYS A 21 -5.04 -12.22 -10.54
C CYS A 21 -5.59 -11.47 -11.75
N ASP A 22 -4.71 -10.80 -12.48
CA ASP A 22 -4.95 -10.22 -13.80
C ASP A 22 -3.75 -10.51 -14.71
N SER A 23 -3.70 -9.92 -15.91
CA SER A 23 -2.62 -10.14 -16.88
C SER A 23 -1.23 -9.69 -16.39
N HIS A 24 -1.15 -8.91 -15.31
CA HIS A 24 0.09 -8.46 -14.69
C HIS A 24 0.48 -9.31 -13.45
N GLY A 25 -0.25 -10.40 -13.19
CA GLY A 25 -0.02 -11.30 -12.07
C GLY A 25 -1.02 -11.14 -10.93
N CYS A 26 -0.70 -11.73 -9.77
CA CYS A 26 -1.61 -11.81 -8.62
C CYS A 26 -1.18 -10.91 -7.44
N GLY A 27 -2.10 -10.43 -6.62
CA GLY A 27 -1.80 -9.47 -5.54
C GLY A 27 -1.36 -10.04 -4.19
N GLY A 28 -1.38 -11.37 -4.00
CA GLY A 28 -1.09 -12.01 -2.71
C GLY A 28 0.38 -11.96 -2.28
N TYR A 29 0.64 -12.13 -0.99
CA TYR A 29 2.01 -12.26 -0.46
C TYR A 29 2.68 -13.53 -1.01
N ASN A 30 3.99 -13.44 -1.27
CA ASN A 30 4.84 -14.52 -1.78
C ASN A 30 4.45 -15.14 -3.14
N VAL A 31 3.44 -14.62 -3.84
CA VAL A 31 3.12 -15.10 -5.19
C VAL A 31 4.28 -14.82 -6.15
N PRO A 32 4.45 -15.66 -7.20
CA PRO A 32 5.56 -15.51 -8.15
C PRO A 32 5.57 -14.14 -8.86
N ARG A 33 6.78 -13.62 -9.07
CA ARG A 33 7.09 -12.38 -9.80
C ARG A 33 8.34 -12.63 -10.66
N GLY A 34 8.19 -13.45 -11.70
CA GLY A 34 9.34 -13.99 -12.44
C GLY A 34 10.28 -14.76 -11.50
N GLY A 35 11.56 -14.38 -11.46
CA GLY A 35 12.55 -14.99 -10.55
C GLY A 35 12.48 -14.52 -9.09
N ARG A 36 11.48 -13.71 -8.71
CA ARG A 36 11.32 -13.15 -7.35
C ARG A 36 9.95 -13.50 -6.77
N LYS A 37 9.79 -13.24 -5.47
CA LYS A 37 8.51 -13.34 -4.75
C LYS A 37 7.94 -11.95 -4.49
N HIS A 38 6.62 -11.83 -4.49
CA HIS A 38 5.92 -10.62 -4.08
C HIS A 38 6.07 -10.41 -2.56
N ARG A 39 6.81 -9.38 -2.13
CA ARG A 39 7.15 -9.13 -0.71
C ARG A 39 6.17 -8.22 0.03
N GLY A 40 4.99 -8.06 -0.54
CA GLY A 40 3.90 -7.31 0.04
C GLY A 40 2.58 -7.89 -0.42
N VAL A 41 1.52 -7.14 -0.15
CA VAL A 41 0.16 -7.42 -0.63
C VAL A 41 -0.33 -6.20 -1.39
N ASP A 42 -1.04 -6.46 -2.48
CA ASP A 42 -1.72 -5.44 -3.27
C ASP A 42 -3.15 -5.32 -2.76
N VAL A 43 -3.49 -4.20 -2.11
CA VAL A 43 -4.84 -3.91 -1.61
C VAL A 43 -5.60 -3.11 -2.67
N VAL A 44 -6.72 -3.66 -3.15
CA VAL A 44 -7.52 -3.07 -4.23
C VAL A 44 -7.90 -1.63 -3.90
N CYS A 45 -7.58 -0.73 -4.81
CA CYS A 45 -7.88 0.69 -4.68
C CYS A 45 -7.95 1.31 -6.07
N GLU A 46 -8.96 2.14 -6.35
CA GLU A 46 -9.10 2.74 -7.69
C GLU A 46 -8.20 3.97 -7.83
N ASP A 47 -7.73 4.24 -9.05
CA ASP A 47 -6.91 5.42 -9.36
C ASP A 47 -7.60 6.70 -8.84
N GLY A 48 -6.86 7.56 -8.14
CA GLY A 48 -7.39 8.80 -7.55
C GLY A 48 -8.18 8.63 -6.25
N SER A 49 -8.48 7.39 -5.82
CA SER A 49 -9.17 7.15 -4.55
C SER A 49 -8.36 7.63 -3.34
N VAL A 50 -9.06 8.01 -2.29
CA VAL A 50 -8.44 8.40 -1.02
C VAL A 50 -7.81 7.17 -0.37
N VAL A 51 -6.57 7.34 0.10
CA VAL A 51 -5.84 6.34 0.85
C VAL A 51 -5.73 6.79 2.30
N TYR A 52 -6.12 5.90 3.21
CA TYR A 52 -6.14 6.12 4.65
C TYR A 52 -4.97 5.42 5.36
N ALA A 53 -4.58 5.96 6.51
CA ALA A 53 -3.60 5.35 7.40
C ALA A 53 -4.15 4.04 8.00
N PRO A 54 -3.45 2.91 7.86
CA PRO A 54 -3.89 1.63 8.43
C PRO A 54 -3.84 1.62 9.97
N PHE A 55 -2.99 2.45 10.58
CA PHE A 55 -2.80 2.51 12.03
C PHE A 55 -2.30 3.90 12.47
N THR A 56 -2.39 4.18 13.77
CA THR A 56 -1.85 5.41 14.37
C THR A 56 -0.33 5.33 14.49
N GLY A 57 0.36 6.42 14.16
CA GLY A 57 1.81 6.45 14.17
C GLY A 57 2.35 7.70 13.51
N ARG A 58 3.34 7.52 12.64
CA ARG A 58 4.03 8.60 11.96
C ARG A 58 4.47 8.18 10.56
N ILE A 59 4.37 9.11 9.61
CA ILE A 59 5.10 9.01 8.34
C ILE A 59 6.58 9.30 8.65
N THR A 60 7.44 8.32 8.41
CA THR A 60 8.87 8.40 8.71
C THR A 60 9.67 9.00 7.57
N ARG A 61 9.29 8.72 6.32
CA ARG A 61 9.95 9.25 5.11
C ARG A 61 9.14 8.94 3.85
N GLN A 62 9.47 9.65 2.78
CA GLN A 62 9.14 9.24 1.41
C GLN A 62 9.86 7.95 1.04
N VAL A 63 9.18 7.09 0.27
CA VAL A 63 9.77 5.92 -0.37
C VAL A 63 9.34 5.87 -1.83
N ARG A 64 10.21 5.34 -2.69
CA ARG A 64 9.96 5.19 -4.12
C ARG A 64 10.12 3.71 -4.50
N PRO A 65 9.08 3.05 -5.04
CA PRO A 65 9.15 1.63 -5.38
C PRO A 65 10.14 1.33 -6.52
N TYR A 66 10.35 2.26 -7.45
CA TYR A 66 11.19 2.06 -8.63
C TYR A 66 12.41 2.98 -8.67
N GLY A 67 12.29 4.21 -8.14
CA GLY A 67 13.36 5.20 -8.20
C GLY A 67 13.63 5.77 -9.60
N ASN A 68 12.72 5.54 -10.55
CA ASN A 68 12.84 5.96 -11.95
C ASN A 68 11.92 7.14 -12.32
N GLY A 69 11.12 7.65 -11.39
CA GLY A 69 10.26 8.82 -11.59
C GLY A 69 9.04 8.57 -12.47
N ASN A 70 8.62 7.31 -12.67
CA ASN A 70 7.38 7.03 -13.40
C ASN A 70 6.13 7.58 -12.65
N ALA A 71 4.97 7.54 -13.31
CA ALA A 71 3.75 8.17 -12.81
C ALA A 71 3.21 7.62 -11.47
N ILE A 72 3.70 6.47 -11.01
CA ILE A 72 3.33 5.83 -9.74
C ILE A 72 4.52 5.70 -8.76
N ASP A 73 5.68 6.28 -9.07
CA ASP A 73 6.93 6.10 -8.32
C ASP A 73 6.99 6.96 -7.05
N ASN A 74 6.03 6.74 -6.15
CA ASN A 74 5.92 7.47 -4.90
C ASN A 74 5.24 6.63 -3.81
N GLY A 75 5.39 7.06 -2.56
CA GLY A 75 4.87 6.37 -1.40
C GLY A 75 5.44 6.90 -0.10
N VAL A 76 5.02 6.27 1.00
CA VAL A 76 5.43 6.63 2.36
C VAL A 76 5.77 5.39 3.17
N GLN A 77 6.76 5.53 4.07
CA GLN A 77 7.00 4.56 5.12
C GLN A 77 6.35 5.03 6.41
N LEU A 78 5.54 4.17 7.02
CA LEU A 78 4.83 4.43 8.27
C LEU A 78 5.43 3.60 9.40
N SER A 79 5.48 4.17 10.60
CA SER A 79 5.85 3.43 11.83
C SER A 79 4.96 3.86 12.99
N GLY A 80 4.49 2.91 13.79
CA GLY A 80 3.66 3.17 14.96
C GLY A 80 2.81 1.96 15.32
N SER A 81 2.26 1.94 16.54
CA SER A 81 1.40 0.84 17.02
C SER A 81 1.99 -0.57 16.87
N GLY A 82 3.32 -0.71 16.92
CA GLY A 82 4.02 -1.99 16.72
C GLY A 82 4.20 -2.40 15.26
N PHE A 83 3.79 -1.56 14.30
CA PHE A 83 3.92 -1.80 12.87
C PHE A 83 4.98 -0.92 12.22
N CYS A 84 5.60 -1.44 11.17
CA CYS A 84 6.40 -0.68 10.21
C CYS A 84 6.03 -1.15 8.80
N VAL A 85 5.48 -0.26 7.98
CA VAL A 85 5.07 -0.59 6.61
C VAL A 85 5.57 0.43 5.61
N LYS A 86 5.77 -0.01 4.37
CA LYS A 86 5.86 0.88 3.21
C LYS A 86 4.56 0.75 2.42
N MET A 87 3.98 1.89 2.05
CA MET A 87 2.82 1.98 1.18
C MET A 87 3.22 2.70 -0.10
N PHE A 88 3.10 2.03 -1.25
CA PHE A 88 3.50 2.55 -2.56
C PHE A 88 2.30 2.94 -3.42
N TYR A 89 2.61 3.66 -4.49
CA TYR A 89 1.69 4.18 -5.50
C TYR A 89 0.73 5.23 -4.96
N ILE A 90 1.18 5.99 -3.94
CA ILE A 90 0.39 7.03 -3.28
C ILE A 90 1.05 8.38 -3.50
N LYS A 91 0.24 9.40 -3.80
CA LYS A 91 0.62 10.81 -3.63
C LYS A 91 0.22 11.24 -2.22
N PRO A 92 1.16 11.29 -1.26
CA PRO A 92 0.81 11.57 0.11
C PRO A 92 0.53 13.07 0.31
N VAL A 93 -0.27 13.40 1.33
CA VAL A 93 -0.54 14.78 1.74
C VAL A 93 0.67 15.43 2.40
N LYS A 94 1.55 14.62 3.02
CA LYS A 94 2.79 15.02 3.70
C LYS A 94 3.79 13.87 3.66
N TYR A 95 5.09 14.15 3.71
CA TYR A 95 6.16 13.12 3.69
C TYR A 95 6.79 12.83 5.05
N SER A 96 6.30 13.49 6.10
CA SER A 96 6.70 13.28 7.48
C SER A 96 5.61 13.77 8.43
N GLY A 97 5.60 13.26 9.66
CA GLY A 97 4.72 13.76 10.72
C GLY A 97 3.69 12.74 11.18
N PRO A 98 2.97 13.05 12.28
CA PRO A 98 2.05 12.11 12.92
C PRO A 98 0.87 11.78 12.01
N ILE A 99 0.33 10.58 12.17
CA ILE A 99 -0.89 10.12 11.52
C ILE A 99 -1.77 9.35 12.50
N GLU A 100 -3.08 9.46 12.36
CA GLU A 100 -4.05 8.66 13.12
C GLU A 100 -4.63 7.54 12.27
N LYS A 101 -5.01 6.42 12.90
CA LYS A 101 -5.70 5.31 12.23
C LYS A 101 -6.95 5.84 11.51
N GLY A 102 -7.05 5.61 10.20
CA GLY A 102 -8.15 6.09 9.37
C GLY A 102 -8.00 7.53 8.85
N GLU A 103 -6.94 8.26 9.22
CA GLU A 103 -6.64 9.59 8.66
C GLU A 103 -6.34 9.47 7.16
N LYS A 104 -6.81 10.43 6.37
CA LYS A 104 -6.40 10.56 4.96
C LYS A 104 -4.89 10.85 4.90
N ILE A 105 -4.13 9.94 4.29
CA ILE A 105 -2.69 10.11 4.08
C ILE A 105 -2.33 10.46 2.64
N GLY A 106 -3.24 10.26 1.69
CA GLY A 106 -2.97 10.56 0.28
C GLY A 106 -4.08 10.15 -0.66
N VAL A 107 -3.73 10.06 -1.93
CA VAL A 107 -4.56 9.48 -3.00
C VAL A 107 -3.75 8.48 -3.81
N LEU A 108 -4.41 7.48 -4.39
CA LEU A 108 -3.77 6.53 -5.28
C LEU A 108 -3.33 7.23 -6.58
N LEU A 109 -2.10 6.99 -6.99
CA LEU A 109 -1.53 7.45 -8.26
C LEU A 109 -2.14 6.70 -9.45
N PRO A 110 -2.01 7.21 -10.69
CA PRO A 110 -2.68 6.62 -11.85
C PRO A 110 -2.02 5.30 -12.31
N MET A 111 -2.34 4.19 -11.64
CA MET A 111 -1.86 2.84 -11.96
C MET A 111 -2.16 2.46 -13.40
N GLN A 112 -3.34 2.80 -13.93
CA GLN A 112 -3.74 2.45 -15.29
C GLN A 112 -2.84 3.09 -16.36
N ARG A 113 -2.15 4.19 -16.03
CA ARG A 113 -1.21 4.85 -16.94
C ARG A 113 0.10 4.08 -17.10
N VAL A 114 0.49 3.31 -16.08
CA VAL A 114 1.74 2.55 -16.06
C VAL A 114 1.48 1.07 -16.38
N TYR A 115 0.41 0.51 -15.83
CA TYR A 115 0.00 -0.88 -16.03
C TYR A 115 -1.46 -0.91 -16.50
N ARG A 116 -1.67 -0.71 -17.80
CA ARG A 116 -3.02 -0.74 -18.38
C ARG A 116 -3.67 -2.11 -18.17
N GLY A 117 -4.88 -2.12 -17.59
CA GLY A 117 -5.64 -3.35 -17.34
C GLY A 117 -5.26 -4.07 -16.03
N ILE A 118 -4.36 -3.50 -15.22
CA ILE A 118 -4.12 -4.01 -13.88
C ILE A 118 -5.34 -3.76 -13.01
N ILE A 119 -5.61 -4.60 -12.02
CA ILE A 119 -6.49 -4.20 -10.92
C ILE A 119 -5.71 -3.16 -10.09
N SER A 120 -6.13 -1.90 -10.12
CA SER A 120 -5.48 -0.83 -9.37
C SER A 120 -5.44 -1.14 -7.88
N HIS A 121 -4.33 -0.80 -7.24
CA HIS A 121 -4.07 -1.17 -5.85
C HIS A 121 -3.04 -0.27 -5.18
N VAL A 122 -3.11 -0.21 -3.85
CA VAL A 122 -1.99 0.21 -3.00
C VAL A 122 -1.14 -1.04 -2.71
N HIS A 123 0.15 -0.99 -3.03
CA HIS A 123 1.07 -2.03 -2.56
C HIS A 123 1.50 -1.71 -1.13
N ILE A 124 1.24 -2.62 -0.20
CA ILE A 124 1.67 -2.52 1.19
C ILE A 124 2.59 -3.68 1.56
N GLN A 125 3.72 -3.35 2.20
CA GLN A 125 4.66 -4.36 2.68
C GLN A 125 5.19 -3.99 4.07
N ASN A 126 5.42 -4.99 4.92
CA ASN A 126 6.15 -4.76 6.16
C ASN A 126 7.60 -4.35 5.85
N CYS A 127 8.19 -3.53 6.72
CA CYS A 127 9.56 -3.06 6.56
C CYS A 127 10.58 -4.21 6.56
N ASP A 128 10.30 -5.28 7.32
CA ASP A 128 11.10 -6.50 7.43
C ASP A 128 10.71 -7.57 6.38
N LEU A 129 9.79 -7.26 5.47
CA LEU A 129 9.29 -8.13 4.40
C LEU A 129 8.52 -9.38 4.88
N THR A 130 8.09 -9.42 6.14
CA THR A 130 7.15 -10.43 6.65
C THR A 130 5.76 -10.26 6.04
N ASP A 131 4.91 -11.28 6.17
CA ASP A 131 3.55 -11.28 5.62
C ASP A 131 2.67 -10.23 6.31
N PRO A 132 2.18 -9.19 5.60
CA PRO A 132 1.27 -8.20 6.18
C PRO A 132 -0.19 -8.69 6.27
N THR A 133 -0.53 -9.80 5.60
CA THR A 133 -1.91 -10.29 5.42
C THR A 133 -2.71 -10.43 6.72
N PRO A 134 -2.14 -10.95 7.84
CA PRO A 134 -2.90 -11.11 9.09
C PRO A 134 -3.40 -9.80 9.71
N ASN A 135 -2.91 -8.64 9.26
CA ASN A 135 -3.32 -7.34 9.77
C ASN A 135 -4.39 -6.63 8.91
N LEU A 136 -4.66 -7.12 7.69
CA LEU A 136 -5.54 -6.49 6.69
C LEU A 136 -7.02 -6.70 6.96
#